data_AF-A0A9D8CQ46-F1
#
_entry.id   AF-A0A9D8CQ46-F1
#
_cell.length_a   1.000
_cell.length_b   1.000
_cell.length_c   1.000
_cell.angle_alpha   90.00
_cell.angle_beta   90.00
_cell.angle_gamma   90.00
#
_symmetry.space_group_name_H-M   'P 1'
#
loop_
_entity.id
_entity.type
_entity.pdbx_description
1 polymer ?
#
loop_
_entity_poly.entity_id
_entity_poly.type
_entity_poly.pdbx_seq_one_letter_code
_entity_poly.pdbx_strand_id
1 'polypeptide(L)'
;MSHADVHRRLCELAGRKVRDLKNGGNWRRERALGFPINIDPDDDDCFVPAIKDPRDLQLIVAGGWGPCTAICHGWSGGSRAVHGPYSP
;
A
#
# COMPACT_ATOMS: atom_id res chain seq x y z
N MET A 1 -3.77 -1.14 -22.58
CA MET A 1 -3.74 -1.50 -21.15
C MET A 1 -4.89 -0.75 -20.48
N SER A 2 -5.83 -1.45 -19.86
CA SER A 2 -7.00 -0.84 -19.21
C SER A 2 -6.70 -0.36 -17.79
N HIS A 3 -7.60 0.43 -17.20
CA HIS A 3 -7.53 0.79 -15.78
C HIS A 3 -7.43 -0.45 -14.88
N ALA A 4 -8.22 -1.49 -15.18
CA ALA A 4 -8.18 -2.76 -14.45
C ALA A 4 -6.82 -3.47 -14.58
N ASP A 5 -6.19 -3.41 -15.76
CA ASP A 5 -4.86 -4.00 -15.98
C ASP A 5 -3.78 -3.27 -15.17
N VAL A 6 -3.83 -1.93 -15.14
CA VAL A 6 -2.90 -1.10 -14.35
C VAL A 6 -3.09 -1.37 -12.87
N HIS A 7 -4.33 -1.36 -12.40
CA HIS A 7 -4.69 -1.63 -11.01
C HIS A 7 -4.18 -3.00 -10.56
N ARG A 8 -4.46 -4.06 -11.33
CA ARG A 8 -3.95 -5.42 -11.06
C ARG A 8 -2.43 -5.42 -11.00
N ARG A 9 -1.76 -4.80 -11.97
CA ARG A 9 -0.31 -4.77 -12.04
C ARG A 9 0.32 -4.04 -10.86
N LEU A 10 -0.29 -2.96 -10.39
CA LEU A 10 0.17 -2.24 -9.20
C LEU A 10 0.04 -3.09 -7.94
N CYS A 11 -1.08 -3.81 -7.75
CA CYS A 11 -1.22 -4.74 -6.63
C CYS A 11 -0.15 -5.85 -6.64
N GLU A 12 0.22 -6.38 -7.82
CA GLU A 12 1.28 -7.39 -7.94
C GLU A 12 2.67 -6.84 -7.60
N LEU A 13 2.95 -5.59 -7.96
CA LEU A 13 4.28 -4.99 -7.82
C LEU A 13 4.47 -4.26 -6.49
N ALA A 14 3.39 -3.77 -5.89
CA ALA A 14 3.42 -2.95 -4.69
C ALA A 14 3.63 -3.83 -3.46
N GLY A 15 4.88 -4.19 -3.22
CA GLY A 15 5.31 -4.92 -2.03
C GLY A 15 6.80 -5.19 -2.04
N ARG A 16 7.25 -5.90 -1.02
CA ARG A 16 8.65 -6.31 -0.83
C ARG A 16 8.70 -7.68 -0.21
N LYS A 17 9.80 -8.40 -0.40
CA LYS A 17 10.00 -9.66 0.31
C LYS A 17 10.39 -9.38 1.77
N VAL A 18 10.11 -10.32 2.67
CA VAL A 18 10.48 -10.20 4.08
C VAL A 18 11.98 -9.88 4.27
N ARG A 19 12.86 -10.49 3.46
CA ARG A 19 14.30 -10.16 3.48
C ARG A 19 14.61 -8.69 3.23
N ASP A 20 13.90 -8.06 2.29
CA ASP A 20 14.10 -6.65 1.95
C ASP A 20 13.66 -5.76 3.13
N LEU A 21 12.59 -6.16 3.82
CA LEU A 21 12.07 -5.46 4.99
C LEU A 21 13.00 -5.62 6.21
N LYS A 22 13.57 -6.81 6.43
CA LYS A 22 14.59 -7.08 7.46
C LYS A 22 15.81 -6.18 7.25
N ASN A 23 16.27 -6.03 6.01
CA ASN A 23 17.40 -5.17 5.65
C ASN A 23 17.11 -3.67 5.79
N GLY A 24 15.83 -3.26 5.84
CA GLY A 24 15.41 -1.86 5.98
C GLY A 24 15.48 -1.29 7.40
N GLY A 25 15.86 -2.09 8.41
CA GLY A 25 16.23 -1.61 9.76
C GLY A 25 15.09 -1.41 10.77
N ASN A 26 13.81 -1.39 10.35
CA ASN A 26 12.66 -1.28 11.28
C ASN A 26 11.74 -2.51 11.27
N TRP A 27 12.28 -3.67 10.91
CA TRP A 27 11.54 -4.92 10.95
C TRP A 27 11.31 -5.38 12.38
N ARG A 28 10.05 -5.75 12.70
CA ARG A 28 9.67 -6.35 13.97
C ARG A 28 8.70 -7.49 13.70
N ARG A 29 9.04 -8.68 14.21
CA ARG A 29 8.23 -9.89 14.01
C ARG A 29 6.80 -9.70 14.50
N GLU A 30 6.63 -9.03 15.64
CA GLU A 30 5.32 -8.74 16.25
C GLU A 30 4.46 -7.85 15.35
N ARG A 31 5.08 -6.91 14.63
CA ARG A 31 4.36 -6.04 13.68
C ARG A 31 3.89 -6.82 12.46
N ALA A 32 4.72 -7.75 11.97
CA ALA A 32 4.35 -8.60 10.83
C ALA A 32 3.17 -9.52 11.18
N LEU A 33 3.20 -10.14 12.37
CA LEU A 33 2.11 -10.97 12.89
C LEU A 33 0.82 -10.19 13.16
N GLY A 34 0.93 -8.88 13.44
CA GLY A 34 -0.22 -8.00 13.63
C GLY A 34 -0.85 -7.49 12.33
N PHE A 35 -0.34 -7.86 11.15
CA PHE A 35 -0.96 -7.44 9.90
C PHE A 35 -2.29 -8.17 9.66
N PRO A 36 -3.27 -7.51 9.01
CA PRO A 36 -4.56 -8.13 8.67
C PRO A 36 -4.48 -9.11 7.49
N ILE A 37 -3.26 -9.54 7.14
CA ILE A 37 -2.93 -10.41 6.00
C ILE A 37 -1.94 -11.46 6.50
N ASN A 38 -2.07 -12.69 5.99
CA ASN A 38 -1.20 -13.79 6.42
C ASN A 38 0.21 -13.59 5.85
N ILE A 39 1.16 -13.27 6.72
CA ILE A 39 2.57 -13.09 6.39
C ILE A 39 3.37 -14.01 7.30
N ASP A 40 4.22 -14.84 6.71
CA ASP A 40 5.21 -15.59 7.45
C ASP A 40 6.44 -14.69 7.66
N PRO A 41 6.74 -14.23 8.89
CA PRO A 41 7.86 -13.35 9.15
C PRO A 41 9.22 -14.06 9.07
N ASP A 42 9.22 -15.39 9.07
CA ASP A 42 10.40 -16.23 9.10
C ASP A 42 10.77 -16.73 7.68
N ASP A 43 9.84 -16.68 6.72
CA ASP A 43 10.10 -16.90 5.29
C ASP A 43 10.58 -15.62 4.58
N ASP A 44 11.87 -15.59 4.24
CA ASP A 44 12.52 -14.48 3.53
C ASP A 44 12.00 -14.26 2.10
N ASP A 45 11.34 -15.25 1.50
CA ASP A 45 10.73 -15.17 0.18
C ASP A 45 9.25 -14.73 0.22
N CYS A 46 8.65 -14.69 1.41
CA CYS A 46 7.28 -14.26 1.60
C CYS A 46 7.11 -12.82 1.11
N PHE A 47 6.17 -12.62 0.19
CA PHE A 47 5.86 -11.31 -0.36
C PHE A 47 4.90 -10.56 0.57
N VAL A 48 5.34 -9.40 1.05
CA VAL A 48 4.57 -8.49 1.89
C VAL A 48 4.01 -7.38 1.01
N PRO A 49 2.69 -7.38 0.72
CA PRO A 49 2.08 -6.34 -0.09
C PRO A 49 2.01 -5.03 0.69
N ALA A 50 2.35 -3.93 0.01
CA ALA A 50 2.14 -2.57 0.51
C ALA A 50 0.66 -2.17 0.43
N ILE A 51 -0.06 -2.70 -0.56
CA ILE A 51 -1.50 -2.53 -0.73
C ILE A 51 -2.19 -3.73 -0.08
N LYS A 52 -2.81 -3.52 1.10
CA LYS A 52 -3.43 -4.60 1.88
C LYS A 52 -4.75 -5.08 1.30
N ASP A 53 -5.54 -4.17 0.76
CA ASP A 53 -6.78 -4.45 0.05
C ASP A 53 -6.73 -3.73 -1.31
N PRO A 54 -6.88 -4.44 -2.44
CA PRO A 54 -6.95 -3.81 -3.75
C PRO A 54 -8.00 -2.70 -3.84
N ARG A 55 -9.12 -2.78 -3.12
CA ARG A 55 -10.19 -1.77 -3.14
C ARG A 55 -9.78 -0.43 -2.55
N ASP A 56 -8.74 -0.41 -1.72
CA ASP A 56 -8.20 0.81 -1.13
C ASP A 56 -7.24 1.54 -2.10
N LEU A 57 -6.85 0.91 -3.21
CA LEU A 57 -6.00 1.55 -4.21
C LEU A 57 -6.80 2.58 -5.01
N GLN A 58 -6.55 3.85 -4.74
CA GLN A 58 -7.09 4.96 -5.52
C GLN A 58 -6.06 5.42 -6.55
N LEU A 59 -6.43 5.35 -7.82
CA LEU A 59 -5.62 5.87 -8.92
C LEU A 59 -6.11 7.27 -9.29
N ILE A 60 -5.34 8.28 -8.89
CA ILE A 60 -5.60 9.68 -9.23
C ILE A 60 -4.68 10.04 -10.39
N VAL A 61 -5.25 10.26 -11.57
CA VAL A 61 -4.53 10.85 -12.70
C VAL A 61 -4.71 12.36 -12.63
N ALA A 62 -3.76 13.06 -12.01
CA ALA A 62 -3.75 14.51 -12.04
C ALA A 62 -3.33 14.97 -13.45
N GLY A 63 -4.25 15.60 -14.18
CA GLY A 63 -3.96 16.32 -15.42
C GLY A 63 -3.91 17.82 -15.17
N GLY A 64 -2.77 18.47 -15.44
CA GLY A 64 -2.64 19.92 -15.35
C GLY A 64 -1.25 20.43 -15.69
N TRP A 65 -1.17 21.65 -16.23
CA TRP A 65 0.07 22.40 -16.46
C TRP A 65 0.47 23.09 -15.13
N GLY A 66 1.00 22.33 -14.16
CA GLY A 66 1.36 22.86 -12.83
C GLY A 66 1.40 21.79 -11.72
N PRO A 67 1.94 22.10 -10.52
CA PRO A 67 2.24 21.10 -9.49
C PRO A 67 0.97 20.64 -8.77
N CYS A 68 0.62 19.37 -8.88
CA CYS A 68 -0.47 18.76 -8.12
C CYS A 68 0.09 17.74 -7.10
N THR A 69 -0.32 17.90 -5.84
CA THR A 69 0.08 17.06 -4.71
C THR A 69 -0.80 15.81 -4.63
N ALA A 70 -0.18 14.65 -4.40
CA ALA A 70 -0.87 13.41 -4.04
C ALA A 70 -0.89 13.23 -2.51
N ILE A 71 -2.05 12.86 -1.96
CA ILE A 71 -2.20 12.46 -0.55
C ILE A 71 -2.20 10.94 -0.51
N CYS A 72 -1.16 10.34 0.08
CA CYS A 72 -1.09 8.91 0.34
C CYS A 72 -1.69 8.61 1.72
N HIS A 73 -2.86 7.97 1.77
CA HIS A 73 -3.47 7.58 3.04
C HIS A 73 -2.70 6.47 3.74
N GLY A 74 -2.38 6.71 5.01
CA GLY A 74 -2.22 5.76 6.12
C GLY A 74 -1.37 4.51 5.90
N TRP A 75 -0.16 4.51 6.47
CA TRP A 75 0.55 3.28 6.82
C TRP A 75 -0.38 2.40 7.69
N SER A 76 -0.54 1.14 7.31
CA SER A 76 -1.20 0.08 8.09
C SER A 76 -2.73 -0.08 7.97
N GLY A 77 -3.44 0.66 7.11
CA GLY A 77 -4.90 0.48 6.98
C GLY A 77 -5.69 1.00 8.19
N GLY A 78 -5.04 1.76 9.09
CA GLY A 78 -5.69 2.49 10.17
C GLY A 78 -6.30 3.82 9.72
N SER A 79 -6.23 4.14 8.42
CA SER A 79 -6.78 5.36 7.85
C SER A 79 -7.73 5.02 6.73
N ARG A 80 -8.91 5.63 6.75
CA ARG A 80 -9.91 5.51 5.69
C ARG A 80 -9.92 6.81 4.89
N ALA A 81 -9.86 6.71 3.57
CA ALA A 81 -10.12 7.86 2.70
C ALA A 81 -11.58 8.30 2.90
N VAL A 82 -11.78 9.52 3.39
CA VAL A 82 -13.10 10.14 3.45
C VAL A 82 -13.18 11.21 2.37
N HIS A 83 -14.23 11.14 1.55
CA HIS A 83 -14.54 12.15 0.54
C HIS A 83 -15.87 12.78 0.93
N GLY A 84 -15.86 14.10 1.12
CA GLY A 84 -17.04 14.90 1.44
C GLY A 84 -16.70 16.39 1.32
N PRO A 85 -17.68 17.27 1.10
CA PRO A 85 -17.45 18.70 1.19
C PRO A 85 -16.94 19.06 2.59
N TYR A 86 -15.89 19.87 2.66
CA TYR A 86 -15.43 20.45 3.91
C TYR A 86 -16.52 21.38 4.45
N SER A 87 -17.14 21.01 5.58
CA SER A 87 -18.05 21.88 6.34
C SER A 87 -17.35 22.29 7.64
N PRO A 88 -17.16 23.59 7.89
CA PRO A 88 -16.56 24.10 9.13
C PRO A 88 -17.46 23.88 10.36
#